data_AF-A0A3E0QGT5-F1
#
_entry.id   AF-A0A3E0QGT5-F1
#
_cell.length_a   1.000
_cell.length_b   1.000
_cell.length_c   1.000
_cell.angle_alpha   90.00
_cell.angle_beta   90.00
_cell.angle_gamma   90.00
#
_symmetry.space_group_name_H-M   'P 1'
#
loop_
_entity.id
_entity.type
_entity.pdbx_description
1 polymer ?
#
loop_
_entity_poly.entity_id
_entity_poly.type
_entity_poly.pdbx_seq_one_letter_code
_entity_poly.pdbx_strand_id
1 'polypeptide(L)'
;MEYLTAGIAIASKVIDKYFNNNNRKPNSEEDLLAVGLAYGYFYNFLEPLSTVLRANGELKLVDKENEPNPHIFSQSNLRIQIIIPKRLDGNAFDACNAEFGKAEFKRNYYSNENKRMYGLNYNVSNKGSTINIIDLARPIMAAKHFYENILKYQTGMFDEKWLKIQQAEKIAFIETIKKSQERGYGTLLNQISFVEIG
;
A
#
# COMPACT_ATOMS: atom_id res chain seq x y z
N MET A 1 5.89 5.46 24.95
CA MET A 1 4.70 6.27 24.61
C MET A 1 4.99 7.43 23.64
N GLU A 2 6.23 7.65 23.19
CA GLU A 2 6.59 8.77 22.28
C GLU A 2 6.30 8.54 20.79
N TYR A 3 6.06 7.29 20.37
CA TYR A 3 5.76 6.98 18.96
C TYR A 3 4.30 7.23 18.56
N LEU A 4 3.38 7.27 19.54
CA LEU A 4 1.96 7.54 19.27
C LEU A 4 1.71 9.03 19.01
N THR A 5 2.47 9.90 19.68
CA THR A 5 2.32 11.36 19.59
C THR A 5 2.88 11.92 18.28
N ALA A 6 3.96 11.35 17.74
CA ALA A 6 4.52 11.76 16.45
C ALA A 6 3.58 11.45 15.27
N GLY A 7 2.94 10.26 15.27
CA GLY A 7 1.97 9.87 14.24
C GLY A 7 0.71 10.75 14.25
N ILE A 8 0.21 11.10 15.44
CA ILE A 8 -0.94 12.01 15.61
C ILE A 8 -0.58 13.43 15.17
N ALA A 9 0.64 13.92 15.47
CA ALA A 9 1.07 15.25 15.07
C ALA A 9 1.24 15.41 13.55
N ILE A 10 1.72 14.36 12.86
CA ILE A 10 1.83 14.34 11.40
C ILE A 10 0.45 14.25 10.76
N ALA A 11 -0.41 13.35 11.26
CA ALA A 11 -1.81 13.26 10.81
C ALA A 11 -2.57 14.56 11.02
N SER A 12 -2.39 15.23 12.17
CA SER A 12 -3.02 16.53 12.47
C SER A 12 -2.51 17.62 11.54
N LYS A 13 -1.19 17.69 11.26
CA LYS A 13 -0.64 18.69 10.32
C LYS A 13 -1.10 18.47 8.88
N VAL A 14 -1.29 17.22 8.47
CA VAL A 14 -1.90 16.90 7.17
C VAL A 14 -3.37 17.32 7.19
N ILE A 15 -4.13 16.98 8.25
CA ILE A 15 -5.54 17.39 8.36
C ILE A 15 -5.69 18.92 8.34
N ASP A 16 -4.86 19.65 9.10
CA ASP A 16 -4.89 21.12 9.16
C ASP A 16 -4.49 21.77 7.83
N LYS A 17 -3.45 21.24 7.17
CA LYS A 17 -2.96 21.77 5.90
C LYS A 17 -3.92 21.53 4.73
N TYR A 18 -4.68 20.44 4.76
CA TYR A 18 -5.57 20.04 3.66
C TYR A 18 -7.05 20.39 3.91
N PHE A 19 -7.53 20.49 5.15
CA PHE A 19 -8.97 20.61 5.44
C PHE A 19 -9.42 21.86 6.22
N ASN A 20 -8.52 22.57 6.94
CA ASN A 20 -8.93 23.71 7.78
C ASN A 20 -8.91 25.08 7.09
N ASN A 21 -8.62 25.15 5.79
CA ASN A 21 -8.65 26.40 5.04
C ASN A 21 -10.00 26.58 4.34
N ASN A 22 -10.98 27.10 5.09
CA ASN A 22 -12.41 27.23 4.76
C ASN A 22 -12.78 28.01 3.47
N ASN A 23 -11.81 28.39 2.63
CA ASN A 23 -12.01 29.19 1.42
C ASN A 23 -11.50 28.52 0.12
N ARG A 24 -11.09 27.25 0.13
CA ARG A 24 -10.71 26.56 -1.12
C ARG A 24 -11.85 25.73 -1.67
N LYS A 25 -12.31 26.07 -2.88
CA LYS A 25 -13.07 25.14 -3.72
C LYS A 25 -12.19 23.91 -3.97
N PRO A 26 -12.67 22.67 -3.73
CA PRO A 26 -11.89 21.45 -3.96
C PRO A 26 -11.66 21.31 -5.47
N ASN A 27 -10.50 21.77 -5.95
CA ASN A 27 -10.25 21.93 -7.38
C ASN A 27 -8.90 21.32 -7.82
N SER A 28 -8.24 20.53 -6.98
CA SER A 28 -6.99 19.85 -7.37
C SER A 28 -6.95 18.42 -6.85
N GLU A 29 -6.40 17.52 -7.66
CA GLU A 29 -6.11 16.11 -7.32
C GLU A 29 -5.36 15.92 -5.99
N GLU A 30 -4.76 17.00 -5.46
CA GLU A 30 -4.06 17.08 -4.17
C GLU A 30 -4.99 17.04 -2.94
N ASP A 31 -6.30 17.27 -3.08
CA ASP A 31 -7.28 17.22 -1.97
C ASP A 31 -7.86 15.82 -1.71
N LEU A 32 -7.44 14.81 -2.50
CA LEU A 32 -7.94 13.44 -2.37
C LEU A 32 -7.28 12.72 -1.20
N LEU A 33 -8.10 12.04 -0.38
CA LEU A 33 -7.63 11.26 0.76
C LEU A 33 -6.62 10.19 0.33
N ALA A 34 -6.85 9.59 -0.84
CA ALA A 34 -6.01 8.57 -1.45
C ALA A 34 -4.56 8.98 -1.60
N VAL A 35 -4.26 10.27 -1.82
CA VAL A 35 -2.87 10.74 -1.96
C VAL A 35 -2.12 10.52 -0.64
N GLY A 36 -2.73 10.95 0.48
CA GLY A 36 -2.17 10.73 1.81
C GLY A 36 -2.06 9.26 2.17
N LEU A 37 -3.09 8.47 1.85
CA LEU A 37 -3.09 7.02 2.05
C LEU A 37 -2.00 6.32 1.23
N ALA A 38 -1.77 6.76 0.00
CA ALA A 38 -0.74 6.21 -0.89
C ALA A 38 0.67 6.52 -0.39
N TYR A 39 0.95 7.74 0.07
CA TYR A 39 2.22 8.05 0.72
C TYR A 39 2.41 7.22 1.98
N GLY A 40 1.39 7.11 2.83
CA GLY A 40 1.44 6.27 4.01
C GLY A 40 1.74 4.81 3.67
N TYR A 41 1.10 4.26 2.64
CA TYR A 41 1.38 2.92 2.14
C TYR A 41 2.82 2.78 1.63
N PHE A 42 3.27 3.73 0.81
CA PHE A 42 4.61 3.74 0.22
C PHE A 42 5.70 3.72 1.30
N TYR A 43 5.68 4.66 2.25
CA TYR A 43 6.70 4.79 3.29
C TYR A 43 6.65 3.67 4.34
N ASN A 44 5.49 3.04 4.57
CA ASN A 44 5.40 1.95 5.54
C ASN A 44 5.71 0.57 4.98
N PHE A 45 5.56 0.37 3.66
CA PHE A 45 5.71 -0.95 3.05
C PHE A 45 6.73 -0.97 1.91
N LEU A 46 6.53 -0.14 0.88
CA LEU A 46 7.33 -0.19 -0.35
C LEU A 46 8.75 0.34 -0.15
N GLU A 47 8.92 1.46 0.56
CA GLU A 47 10.22 2.04 0.82
C GLU A 47 11.11 1.12 1.67
N PRO A 48 10.66 0.59 2.83
CA PRO A 48 11.48 -0.32 3.64
C PRO A 48 11.97 -1.54 2.85
N LEU A 49 11.09 -2.14 2.04
CA LEU A 49 11.44 -3.25 1.17
C LEU A 49 12.46 -2.82 0.10
N SER A 50 12.24 -1.66 -0.53
CA SER A 50 13.15 -1.10 -1.54
C SER A 50 14.54 -0.82 -0.96
N THR A 51 14.63 -0.30 0.28
CA THR A 51 15.92 -0.04 0.91
C THR A 51 16.68 -1.33 1.21
N VAL A 52 16.01 -2.38 1.69
CA VAL A 52 16.63 -3.70 1.88
C VAL A 52 17.19 -4.24 0.55
N LEU A 53 16.42 -4.13 -0.52
CA LEU A 53 16.84 -4.55 -1.85
C LEU A 53 18.01 -3.72 -2.40
N ARG A 54 18.01 -2.39 -2.20
CA ARG A 54 19.13 -1.50 -2.59
C ARG A 54 20.42 -1.83 -1.86
N ALA A 55 20.33 -2.07 -0.56
CA ALA A 55 21.50 -2.30 0.28
C ALA A 55 22.16 -3.65 -0.03
N ASN A 56 21.36 -4.68 -0.29
CA ASN A 56 21.85 -6.06 -0.35
C ASN A 56 21.87 -6.66 -1.77
N GLY A 57 21.08 -6.12 -2.72
CA GLY A 57 20.84 -6.74 -4.04
C GLY A 57 19.97 -8.01 -3.99
N GLU A 58 19.55 -8.43 -2.80
CA GLU A 58 18.79 -9.64 -2.54
C GLU A 58 17.80 -9.45 -1.38
N LEU A 59 16.72 -10.23 -1.40
CA LEU A 59 15.76 -10.34 -0.32
C LEU A 59 16.00 -11.64 0.45
N LYS A 60 16.21 -11.53 1.76
CA LYS A 60 16.33 -12.67 2.68
C LYS A 60 15.03 -12.84 3.45
N LEU A 61 14.36 -13.97 3.24
CA LEU A 61 13.14 -14.34 3.95
C LEU A 61 13.43 -15.36 5.04
N VAL A 62 12.94 -15.08 6.24
CA VAL A 62 13.15 -15.84 7.46
C VAL A 62 11.85 -15.99 8.23
N ASP A 63 11.74 -17.02 9.05
CA ASP A 63 10.65 -17.19 10.00
C ASP A 63 10.89 -16.37 11.27
N LYS A 64 12.16 -16.23 11.68
CA LYS A 64 12.60 -15.46 12.84
C LYS A 64 13.91 -14.72 12.57
N GLU A 65 14.17 -13.70 13.38
CA GLU A 65 15.42 -12.93 13.30
C GLU A 65 16.64 -13.86 13.52
N ASN A 66 17.70 -13.67 12.73
CA ASN A 66 18.94 -14.46 12.76
C ASN A 66 18.78 -15.95 12.42
N GLU A 67 17.79 -16.33 11.61
CA GLU A 67 17.72 -17.68 11.05
C GLU A 67 18.97 -18.00 10.20
N PRO A 68 19.66 -19.13 10.44
CA PRO A 68 20.94 -19.43 9.78
C PRO A 68 20.80 -19.72 8.28
N ASN A 69 19.61 -20.18 7.83
CA ASN A 69 19.36 -20.59 6.46
C ASN A 69 18.16 -19.81 5.86
N PRO A 70 18.32 -18.52 5.55
CA PRO A 70 17.25 -17.74 4.94
C PRO A 70 16.93 -18.22 3.52
N HIS A 71 15.68 -18.02 3.09
CA HIS A 71 15.33 -18.14 1.67
C HIS A 71 15.74 -16.86 0.96
N ILE A 72 16.65 -16.98 -0.01
CA ILE A 72 17.25 -15.82 -0.67
C ILE A 72 16.73 -15.71 -2.10
N PHE A 73 16.26 -14.51 -2.45
CA PHE A 73 15.83 -14.17 -3.81
C PHE A 73 16.61 -12.96 -4.31
N SER A 74 17.19 -13.08 -5.51
CA SER A 74 17.80 -11.92 -6.17
C SER A 74 16.72 -10.90 -6.52
N GLN A 75 17.07 -9.62 -6.40
CA GLN A 75 16.19 -8.51 -6.73
C GLN A 75 15.62 -8.61 -8.17
N SER A 76 16.39 -9.10 -9.16
CA SER A 76 15.92 -9.22 -10.55
C SER A 76 14.71 -10.15 -10.71
N ASN A 77 14.52 -11.05 -9.76
CA ASN A 77 13.51 -12.09 -9.79
C ASN A 77 12.31 -11.77 -8.87
N LEU A 78 12.24 -10.54 -8.35
CA LEU A 78 11.19 -10.09 -7.47
C LEU A 78 10.13 -9.33 -8.25
N ARG A 79 8.86 -9.65 -8.04
CA ARG A 79 7.69 -8.94 -8.53
C ARG A 79 6.82 -8.56 -7.34
N ILE A 80 6.10 -7.45 -7.42
CA ILE A 80 5.14 -7.06 -6.38
C ILE A 80 3.77 -6.91 -7.05
N GLN A 81 2.80 -7.63 -6.54
CA GLN A 81 1.41 -7.52 -6.92
C GLN A 81 0.63 -6.86 -5.79
N ILE A 82 0.09 -5.67 -6.07
CA ILE A 82 -0.77 -4.95 -5.15
C ILE A 82 -2.22 -5.19 -5.56
N ILE A 83 -2.97 -5.85 -4.69
CA ILE A 83 -4.41 -6.07 -4.86
C ILE A 83 -5.15 -4.80 -4.46
N ILE A 84 -6.01 -4.31 -5.33
CA ILE A 84 -6.87 -3.14 -5.13
C ILE A 84 -8.31 -3.53 -5.44
N PRO A 85 -9.31 -3.04 -4.69
CA PRO A 85 -10.69 -3.36 -4.99
C PRO A 85 -11.19 -2.62 -6.24
N LYS A 86 -11.96 -3.30 -7.11
CA LYS A 86 -12.64 -2.67 -8.26
C LYS A 86 -13.60 -1.58 -7.81
N ARG A 87 -14.24 -1.76 -6.65
CA ARG A 87 -15.14 -0.79 -6.03
C ARG A 87 -14.83 -0.61 -4.56
N LEU A 88 -15.08 0.58 -4.01
CA LEU A 88 -14.91 0.82 -2.57
C LEU A 88 -16.16 0.40 -1.80
N ASP A 89 -16.39 -0.92 -1.72
CA ASP A 89 -17.50 -1.54 -1.01
C ASP A 89 -17.15 -2.92 -0.42
N GLY A 90 -18.01 -3.39 0.50
CA GLY A 90 -17.77 -4.62 1.26
C GLY A 90 -17.58 -5.86 0.40
N ASN A 91 -18.35 -5.99 -0.69
CA ASN A 91 -18.24 -7.16 -1.58
C ASN A 91 -16.87 -7.22 -2.27
N ALA A 92 -16.41 -6.08 -2.80
CA ALA A 92 -15.08 -5.99 -3.38
C ALA A 92 -13.98 -6.18 -2.32
N PHE A 93 -14.21 -5.73 -1.09
CA PHE A 93 -13.26 -5.93 0.01
C PHE A 93 -13.11 -7.41 0.39
N ASP A 94 -14.21 -8.14 0.47
CA ASP A 94 -14.20 -9.57 0.76
C ASP A 94 -13.52 -10.36 -0.36
N ALA A 95 -13.82 -10.02 -1.63
CA ALA A 95 -13.14 -10.60 -2.78
C ALA A 95 -11.62 -10.34 -2.77
N CYS A 96 -11.20 -9.12 -2.41
CA CYS A 96 -9.79 -8.80 -2.26
C CYS A 96 -9.11 -9.59 -1.13
N ASN A 97 -9.75 -9.74 0.03
CA ASN A 97 -9.23 -10.55 1.13
C ASN A 97 -9.13 -12.02 0.73
N ALA A 98 -10.12 -12.55 0.00
CA ALA A 98 -10.09 -13.91 -0.51
C ALA A 98 -8.94 -14.12 -1.51
N GLU A 99 -8.71 -13.18 -2.43
CA GLU A 99 -7.58 -13.23 -3.35
C GLU A 99 -6.23 -13.15 -2.62
N PHE A 100 -6.10 -12.22 -1.66
CA PHE A 100 -4.92 -12.09 -0.82
C PHE A 100 -4.62 -13.37 -0.01
N GLY A 101 -5.67 -14.07 0.44
CA GLY A 101 -5.58 -15.33 1.16
C GLY A 101 -5.10 -16.51 0.31
N LYS A 102 -4.99 -16.37 -1.02
CA LYS A 102 -4.44 -17.41 -1.91
C LYS A 102 -2.91 -17.43 -1.94
N ALA A 103 -2.23 -16.52 -1.25
CA ALA A 103 -0.77 -16.56 -1.16
C ALA A 103 -0.32 -17.87 -0.49
N GLU A 104 0.56 -18.61 -1.15
CA GLU A 104 1.02 -19.94 -0.73
C GLU A 104 1.96 -19.84 0.49
N PHE A 105 2.77 -18.79 0.54
CA PHE A 105 3.78 -18.62 1.56
C PHE A 105 3.61 -17.30 2.31
N LYS A 106 3.97 -17.35 3.60
CA LYS A 106 4.10 -16.18 4.46
C LYS A 106 5.40 -16.28 5.26
N ARG A 107 6.31 -15.32 5.05
CA ARG A 107 7.58 -15.20 5.78
C ARG A 107 7.87 -13.76 6.13
N ASN A 108 8.95 -13.53 6.87
CA ASN A 108 9.36 -12.20 7.27
C ASN A 108 10.68 -11.81 6.59
N TYR A 109 10.93 -10.51 6.45
CA TYR A 109 12.27 -9.97 6.23
C TYR A 109 12.60 -8.94 7.32
N TYR A 110 13.88 -8.77 7.61
CA TYR A 110 14.33 -7.75 8.54
C TYR A 110 14.80 -6.50 7.78
N SER A 111 14.30 -5.34 8.18
CA SER A 111 14.88 -4.06 7.74
C SER A 111 15.85 -3.55 8.80
N ASN A 112 17.12 -3.46 8.44
CA ASN A 112 18.17 -2.92 9.31
C ASN A 112 17.95 -1.42 9.62
N GLU A 113 17.45 -0.66 8.64
CA GLU A 113 17.18 0.78 8.77
C GLU A 113 16.08 1.02 9.81
N ASN A 114 14.98 0.27 9.70
CA ASN A 114 13.83 0.43 10.60
C ASN A 114 13.90 -0.45 11.85
N LYS A 115 14.94 -1.28 11.98
CA LYS A 115 15.17 -2.23 13.07
C LYS A 115 13.95 -3.09 13.39
N ARG A 116 13.30 -3.60 12.34
CA ARG A 116 11.99 -4.27 12.45
C ARG A 116 11.84 -5.41 11.45
N MET A 117 11.10 -6.45 11.87
CA MET A 117 10.57 -7.51 11.03
C MET A 117 9.29 -7.09 10.30
N TYR A 118 9.22 -7.41 9.01
CA TYR A 118 8.08 -7.17 8.13
C TYR A 118 7.60 -8.49 7.56
N GLY A 119 6.31 -8.79 7.73
CA GLY A 119 5.68 -9.96 7.12
C GLY A 119 5.36 -9.72 5.65
N LEU A 120 5.61 -10.73 4.83
CA LEU A 120 5.31 -10.77 3.41
C LEU A 120 4.52 -12.02 3.08
N ASN A 121 3.49 -11.86 2.26
CA ASN A 121 2.81 -12.96 1.60
C ASN A 121 3.33 -13.03 0.17
N TYR A 122 3.59 -14.23 -0.33
CA TYR A 122 4.18 -14.38 -1.66
C TYR A 122 3.90 -15.76 -2.27
N ASN A 123 3.99 -15.80 -3.59
CA ASN A 123 4.02 -17.02 -4.38
C ASN A 123 5.38 -17.18 -5.05
N VAL A 124 5.76 -18.42 -5.32
CA VAL A 124 6.99 -18.71 -6.07
C VAL A 124 6.63 -19.30 -7.42
N SER A 125 7.31 -18.84 -8.47
CA SER A 125 7.11 -19.30 -9.85
C SER A 125 8.47 -19.64 -10.49
N ASN A 126 8.45 -20.12 -11.73
CA ASN A 126 9.65 -20.48 -12.49
C ASN A 126 10.57 -21.45 -11.73
N LYS A 127 10.01 -22.57 -11.26
CA LYS A 127 10.72 -23.63 -10.53
C LYS A 127 11.49 -23.12 -9.29
N GLY A 128 10.94 -22.14 -8.57
CA GLY A 128 11.57 -21.65 -7.34
C GLY A 128 12.34 -20.33 -7.50
N SER A 129 12.55 -19.86 -8.74
CA SER A 129 13.49 -18.76 -8.99
C SER A 129 12.90 -17.36 -8.91
N THR A 130 11.58 -17.22 -9.14
CA THR A 130 10.88 -15.92 -9.19
C THR A 130 9.90 -15.81 -8.05
N ILE A 131 10.01 -14.74 -7.27
CA ILE A 131 9.10 -14.43 -6.17
C ILE A 131 8.10 -13.35 -6.60
N ASN A 132 6.81 -13.62 -6.40
CA ASN A 132 5.74 -12.63 -6.53
C ASN A 132 5.22 -12.29 -5.13
N ILE A 133 5.64 -11.14 -4.60
CA ILE A 133 5.14 -10.61 -3.32
C ILE A 133 3.73 -10.10 -3.55
N ILE A 134 2.79 -10.53 -2.71
CA ILE A 134 1.39 -10.17 -2.81
C ILE A 134 1.04 -9.33 -1.59
N ASP A 135 0.52 -8.13 -1.84
CA ASP A 135 0.02 -7.26 -0.79
C ASP A 135 -1.38 -6.75 -1.12
N LEU A 136 -2.17 -6.51 -0.08
CA LEU A 136 -3.50 -5.93 -0.20
C LEU A 136 -3.43 -4.46 0.23
N ALA A 137 -3.82 -3.54 -0.65
CA ALA A 137 -3.86 -2.11 -0.38
C ALA A 137 -5.00 -1.74 0.59
N ARG A 138 -4.92 -2.21 1.84
CA ARG A 138 -5.87 -1.88 2.91
C ARG A 138 -6.09 -0.38 3.11
N PRO A 139 -5.08 0.50 2.93
CA PRO A 139 -5.30 1.94 3.06
C PRO A 139 -6.40 2.47 2.14
N ILE A 140 -6.45 2.10 0.85
CA ILE A 140 -7.48 2.62 -0.06
C ILE A 140 -8.88 2.06 0.28
N MET A 141 -8.97 0.87 0.85
CA MET A 141 -10.24 0.32 1.36
C MET A 141 -10.80 1.17 2.52
N ALA A 142 -9.93 1.76 3.34
CA ALA A 142 -10.34 2.63 4.45
C ALA A 142 -10.95 3.96 3.98
N ALA A 143 -10.77 4.35 2.71
CA ALA A 143 -11.35 5.57 2.18
C ALA A 143 -12.87 5.58 2.29
N LYS A 144 -13.54 4.44 2.03
CA LYS A 144 -15.01 4.33 2.20
C LYS A 144 -15.44 4.75 3.60
N HIS A 145 -14.79 4.20 4.63
CA HIS A 145 -15.10 4.52 6.02
C HIS A 145 -14.86 5.98 6.37
N PHE A 146 -13.85 6.62 5.78
CA PHE A 146 -13.64 8.06 5.95
C PHE A 146 -14.83 8.86 5.38
N TYR A 147 -15.25 8.56 4.16
CA TYR A 147 -16.39 9.24 3.53
C TYR A 147 -17.70 9.01 4.30
N GLU A 148 -18.00 7.77 4.69
CA GLU A 148 -19.22 7.44 5.44
C GLU A 148 -19.21 8.02 6.86
N ASN A 149 -18.12 7.84 7.61
CA ASN A 149 -18.13 8.09 9.06
C ASN A 149 -17.67 9.50 9.41
N ILE A 150 -16.75 10.09 8.64
CA ILE A 150 -16.21 11.43 8.91
C ILE A 150 -17.00 12.47 8.13
N LEU A 151 -17.10 12.29 6.81
CA LEU A 151 -17.81 13.25 5.94
C LEU A 151 -19.33 13.05 5.91
N LYS A 152 -19.84 12.00 6.56
CA LYS A 152 -21.27 11.64 6.58
C LYS A 152 -21.87 11.51 5.18
N TYR A 153 -21.05 11.05 4.24
CA TYR A 153 -21.39 10.91 2.84
C TYR A 153 -22.17 9.60 2.61
N GLN A 154 -23.22 9.64 1.79
CA GLN A 154 -23.94 8.41 1.40
C GLN A 154 -23.15 7.70 0.28
N THR A 155 -22.76 6.44 0.51
CA THR A 155 -21.95 5.66 -0.44
C THR A 155 -22.74 4.50 -1.03
N GLY A 156 -23.94 4.79 -1.55
CA GLY A 156 -24.82 3.79 -2.15
C GLY A 156 -24.22 3.17 -3.42
N MET A 157 -24.59 1.91 -3.71
CA MET A 157 -24.06 1.17 -4.87
C MET A 157 -24.35 1.86 -6.22
N PHE A 158 -25.46 2.57 -6.31
CA PHE A 158 -25.92 3.28 -7.53
C PHE A 158 -25.82 4.80 -7.40
N ASP A 159 -25.19 5.32 -6.34
CA ASP A 159 -24.98 6.75 -6.19
C ASP A 159 -23.89 7.20 -7.19
N GLU A 160 -24.30 7.89 -8.24
CA GLU A 160 -23.40 8.36 -9.30
C GLU A 160 -22.26 9.25 -8.79
N LYS A 161 -22.53 10.04 -7.74
CA LYS A 161 -21.53 10.93 -7.18
C LYS A 161 -20.50 10.13 -6.39
N TRP A 162 -20.94 9.12 -5.63
CA TRP A 162 -20.03 8.17 -4.98
C TRP A 162 -19.22 7.33 -5.98
N LEU A 163 -19.85 6.86 -7.06
CA LEU A 163 -19.16 6.13 -8.14
C LEU A 163 -18.02 6.96 -8.74
N LYS A 164 -18.22 8.26 -8.95
CA LYS A 164 -17.17 9.18 -9.42
C LYS A 164 -16.09 9.38 -8.37
N ILE A 165 -16.46 9.61 -7.11
CA ILE A 165 -15.51 9.82 -6.01
C ILE A 165 -14.61 8.60 -5.81
N GLN A 166 -15.19 7.39 -5.68
CA GLN A 166 -14.38 6.19 -5.44
C GLN A 166 -13.41 5.90 -6.58
N GLN A 167 -13.80 6.19 -7.83
CA GLN A 167 -12.94 6.00 -8.99
C GLN A 167 -11.78 7.00 -8.96
N ALA A 168 -12.05 8.27 -8.64
CA ALA A 168 -11.02 9.28 -8.48
C ALA A 168 -10.04 8.93 -7.36
N GLU A 169 -10.53 8.47 -6.20
CA GLU A 169 -9.71 8.02 -5.07
C GLU A 169 -8.81 6.84 -5.47
N LYS A 170 -9.35 5.81 -6.13
CA LYS A 170 -8.54 4.67 -6.60
C LYS A 170 -7.45 5.10 -7.58
N ILE A 171 -7.80 5.91 -8.58
CA ILE A 171 -6.84 6.41 -9.58
C ILE A 171 -5.74 7.21 -8.88
N ALA A 172 -6.11 8.14 -8.01
CA ALA A 172 -5.15 8.96 -7.29
C ALA A 172 -4.22 8.13 -6.40
N PHE A 173 -4.73 7.06 -5.77
CA PHE A 173 -3.91 6.14 -4.97
C PHE A 173 -2.85 5.46 -5.83
N ILE A 174 -3.26 4.85 -6.95
CA ILE A 174 -2.38 4.13 -7.88
C ILE A 174 -1.34 5.07 -8.48
N GLU A 175 -1.77 6.22 -9.00
CA GLU A 175 -0.89 7.20 -9.64
C GLU A 175 0.09 7.82 -8.64
N THR A 176 -0.30 8.03 -7.38
CA THR A 176 0.60 8.51 -6.34
C THR A 176 1.68 7.48 -6.02
N ILE A 177 1.34 6.19 -5.97
CA ILE A 177 2.34 5.12 -5.79
C ILE A 177 3.31 5.13 -6.97
N LYS A 178 2.82 5.13 -8.21
CA LYS A 178 3.66 5.16 -9.42
C LYS A 178 4.60 6.37 -9.44
N LYS A 179 4.08 7.58 -9.21
CA LYS A 179 4.88 8.81 -9.14
C LYS A 179 5.95 8.75 -8.03
N SER A 180 5.63 8.14 -6.89
CA SER A 180 6.60 7.95 -5.79
C SER A 180 7.75 7.03 -6.20
N GLN A 181 7.48 6.02 -7.04
CA GLN A 181 8.53 5.17 -7.60
C GLN A 181 9.45 5.91 -8.58
N GLU A 182 8.86 6.67 -9.51
CA GLU A 182 9.58 7.43 -10.54
C GLU A 182 10.55 8.46 -9.96
N ARG A 183 10.21 9.07 -8.82
CA ARG A 183 11.06 10.03 -8.10
C ARG A 183 12.29 9.41 -7.41
N GLY A 184 12.59 8.14 -7.67
CA GLY A 184 13.81 7.48 -7.22
C GLY A 184 13.76 6.97 -5.77
N TYR A 185 12.59 7.04 -5.12
CA TYR A 185 12.39 6.42 -3.81
C TYR A 185 12.24 4.89 -3.90
N GLY A 186 12.20 4.32 -5.10
CA GLY A 186 12.02 2.88 -5.32
C GLY A 186 12.31 2.40 -6.74
N THR A 187 13.31 2.94 -7.44
CA THR A 187 13.72 2.55 -8.82
C THR A 187 14.07 1.06 -9.01
N LEU A 188 14.09 0.28 -7.95
CA LEU A 188 14.32 -1.17 -7.96
C LEU A 188 13.03 -2.02 -8.00
N LEU A 189 11.86 -1.40 -7.76
CA LEU A 189 10.55 -2.03 -7.83
C LEU A 189 9.84 -1.73 -9.16
N ASN A 190 10.55 -1.78 -10.29
CA ASN A 190 9.96 -1.49 -11.62
C ASN A 190 8.95 -2.56 -12.08
N GLN A 191 8.57 -3.47 -11.19
CA GLN A 191 7.68 -4.59 -11.43
C GLN A 191 6.57 -4.66 -10.36
N ILE A 192 6.10 -3.48 -9.95
CA ILE A 192 4.80 -3.37 -9.28
C ILE A 192 3.70 -3.53 -10.33
N SER A 193 2.80 -4.47 -10.11
CA SER A 193 1.54 -4.58 -10.82
C SER A 193 0.38 -4.32 -9.86
N PHE A 194 -0.68 -3.70 -10.40
CA PHE A 194 -1.93 -3.52 -9.67
C PHE A 194 -2.96 -4.47 -10.24
N VAL A 195 -3.59 -5.26 -9.37
CA VAL A 195 -4.63 -6.21 -9.77
C VAL A 195 -5.93 -5.79 -9.13
N GLU A 196 -6.91 -5.43 -9.96
CA GLU A 196 -8.22 -5.02 -9.48
C GLU A 196 -9.16 -6.21 -9.28
N ILE A 197 -9.68 -6.38 -8.06
CA ILE A 197 -10.53 -7.50 -7.66
C ILE A 197 -11.90 -7.01 -7.17
N GLY A 198 -12.97 -7.75 -7.49
CA GLY A 198 -14.35 -7.41 -7.11
C GLY A 198 -15.25 -7.13 -8.30
#